data_AF-X6NB99-F1
#
_entry.id   AF-X6NB99-F1
#
_cell.length_a   1.000
_cell.length_b   1.000
_cell.length_c   1.000
_cell.angle_alpha   90.00
_cell.angle_beta   90.00
_cell.angle_gamma   90.00
#
_symmetry.space_group_name_H-M   'P 1'
#
loop_
_entity.id
_entity.type
_entity.pdbx_description
1 polymer ?
#
loop_
_entity_poly.entity_id
_entity_poly.type
_entity_poly.pdbx_seq_one_letter_code
_entity_poly.pdbx_strand_id
1 'polypeptide(L)'
;MNPSDSNSEEKTSLSTLTAFEYLPSLPLPLFQSQCVSHNDEILICGGYYERDCYSYHVIKKQYKRICSYPDDVKLFDYVIVKLENKEANDDSITLLSFSGKPKHTLVMKYVSVWKKEEKEEEKGCNEWVIFTDGTNKPCHIARDKSSYEGARAVIGGKKRNLLFISYPPKNLDVFDLDMCKYVSYSTLPTDDGWIWYHCFVLRNPTRNNMLLFYKKTGLSIVYSEENNDFTFDSLHICEDISSLKRYAYLCVNDIILCFGGRSNRSVSKQICKYSILEDKWTKLQYMLPMPLCDCNAIFDKRSNCVHIIGGKDNKKDNLAVNMKTALKMWKRHPNEEDWFKVNLEAMKICSEMIQYDDPGLVIAANNISGWQNATKGYTLTSYHVLINNDKSDEQYRICVIKGKAITLRDVRINGNIYIIDCKFECEGEVNITTHCFGTNRGTVYKFSQPVIPIAWDSNLEHIVPGWPRWFFFDTIIENSLQHFKKCVDTYGYDHPFIPFAYSSLGLAYEENQQYDYSIQAHEQGLQAAVEVFGMNHPWTAQILSDIGSVHSRMKDYNEAISYYTKAFNIRQQIFDNADVYNEIYLCHLGETYEVLGDKRVALQYFEEAWKSSSARRGEQHEITSKIKNKVRDLS
;
A
#
# COMPACT_ATOMS: atom_id res chain seq x y z
N MET A 1 55.56 9.17 37.16
CA MET A 1 54.76 10.04 36.29
C MET A 1 54.24 9.15 35.19
N ASN A 2 52.97 8.76 35.29
CA ASN A 2 52.38 7.65 34.54
C ASN A 2 51.90 8.09 33.15
N PRO A 3 51.96 7.19 32.15
CA PRO A 3 51.22 7.29 30.91
C PRO A 3 49.86 6.60 31.06
N SER A 4 48.76 7.23 30.65
CA SER A 4 47.49 6.53 30.41
C SER A 4 46.53 7.38 29.55
N ASP A 5 46.09 6.75 28.46
CA ASP A 5 44.80 6.87 27.80
C ASP A 5 44.59 7.98 26.75
N SER A 6 45.04 7.67 25.52
CA SER A 6 44.45 8.13 24.27
C SER A 6 43.59 7.00 23.67
N ASN A 7 42.28 7.01 23.91
CA ASN A 7 41.26 6.31 23.11
C ASN A 7 39.86 6.58 23.68
N SER A 8 39.16 7.59 23.14
CA SER A 8 37.68 7.64 23.15
C SER A 8 37.14 8.89 22.44
N GLU A 9 37.26 8.98 21.12
CA GLU A 9 36.39 9.86 20.30
C GLU A 9 35.88 9.10 19.06
N GLU A 10 35.31 7.93 19.31
CA GLU A 10 34.44 7.22 18.38
C GLU A 10 33.26 6.67 19.20
N LYS A 11 32.18 7.46 19.31
CA LYS A 11 30.79 7.04 19.67
C LYS A 11 29.96 8.27 20.02
N THR A 12 29.35 8.91 19.03
CA THR A 12 28.08 9.67 19.08
C THR A 12 27.94 10.35 17.72
N SER A 13 27.11 9.87 16.78
CA SER A 13 25.66 10.00 16.84
C SER A 13 24.95 8.91 16.01
N LEU A 14 24.46 7.89 16.70
CA LEU A 14 23.41 7.02 16.18
C LEU A 14 22.06 7.76 16.35
N SER A 15 21.76 8.71 15.47
CA SER A 15 20.49 9.45 15.52
C SER A 15 19.37 8.65 14.84
N THR A 16 18.60 7.90 15.64
CA THR A 16 17.19 7.50 15.46
C THR A 16 16.58 7.70 14.06
N LEU A 17 16.47 6.63 13.25
CA LEU A 17 15.58 6.59 12.07
C LEU A 17 14.12 6.83 12.52
N THR A 18 13.52 7.95 12.13
CA THR A 18 12.12 8.27 12.43
C THR A 18 11.20 7.84 11.30
N ALA A 19 10.04 7.23 11.61
CA ALA A 19 9.00 6.82 10.65
C ALA A 19 8.38 7.98 9.81
N PHE A 20 8.81 9.20 10.10
CA PHE A 20 8.31 10.46 9.54
C PHE A 20 9.50 11.31 9.13
N GLU A 21 9.41 11.89 7.93
CA GLU A 21 10.34 12.90 7.41
C GLU A 21 9.65 14.28 7.48
N TYR A 22 10.30 15.24 8.10
CA TYR A 22 9.85 16.64 8.10
C TYR A 22 10.18 17.29 6.76
N LEU A 23 9.21 17.99 6.20
CA LEU A 23 9.31 18.75 4.96
C LEU A 23 9.33 20.24 5.28
N PRO A 24 9.64 21.11 4.29
CA PRO A 24 9.58 22.55 4.48
C PRO A 24 8.25 22.99 5.08
N SER A 25 8.35 23.78 6.15
CA SER A 25 7.19 24.24 6.91
C SER A 25 6.21 25.01 6.03
N LEU A 26 4.93 24.96 6.39
CA LEU A 26 3.92 25.74 5.68
C LEU A 26 4.29 27.24 5.75
N PRO A 27 3.92 28.03 4.72
CA PRO A 27 4.10 29.48 4.73
C PRO A 27 3.48 30.14 5.97
N LEU A 28 2.39 29.58 6.49
CA LEU A 28 1.68 30.01 7.68
C LEU A 28 1.25 28.80 8.52
N PRO A 29 1.16 28.91 9.86
CA PRO A 29 0.57 27.85 10.68
C PRO A 29 -0.93 27.70 10.40
N LEU A 30 -1.36 26.51 9.94
CA LEU A 30 -2.74 26.22 9.55
C LEU A 30 -3.33 25.09 10.38
N PHE A 31 -4.62 25.16 10.67
CA PHE A 31 -5.40 24.03 11.18
C PHE A 31 -6.78 24.01 10.52
N GLN A 32 -7.39 22.83 10.40
CA GLN A 32 -8.62 22.61 9.64
C GLN A 32 -8.55 23.07 8.18
N SER A 33 -7.35 23.10 7.60
CA SER A 33 -7.17 23.26 6.17
C SER A 33 -7.74 22.05 5.42
N GLN A 34 -8.26 22.29 4.22
CA GLN A 34 -8.65 21.23 3.30
C GLN A 34 -7.56 21.05 2.26
N CYS A 35 -7.09 19.82 2.09
CA CYS A 35 -6.01 19.48 1.16
C CYS A 35 -6.53 18.58 0.04
N VAL A 36 -6.05 18.79 -1.19
CA VAL A 36 -6.37 17.97 -2.36
C VAL A 36 -5.08 17.67 -3.12
N SER A 37 -4.84 16.40 -3.46
CA SER A 37 -3.71 16.02 -4.31
C SER A 37 -4.07 16.07 -5.80
N HIS A 38 -3.13 16.57 -6.60
CA HIS A 38 -3.21 16.60 -8.05
C HIS A 38 -1.80 16.57 -8.65
N ASN A 39 -1.50 15.53 -9.42
CA ASN A 39 -0.18 15.32 -10.03
C ASN A 39 0.93 15.42 -8.98
N ASP A 40 1.90 16.30 -9.18
CA ASP A 40 3.04 16.51 -8.27
C ASP A 40 2.77 17.58 -7.20
N GLU A 41 1.50 17.91 -6.98
CA GLU A 41 1.08 19.04 -6.16
C GLU A 41 0.06 18.65 -5.10
N ILE A 42 0.19 19.28 -3.94
CA ILE A 42 -0.80 19.25 -2.87
C ILE A 42 -1.35 20.66 -2.73
N LEU A 43 -2.62 20.82 -3.06
CA LEU A 43 -3.34 22.08 -2.91
C LEU A 43 -3.84 22.17 -1.47
N ILE A 44 -3.44 23.23 -0.78
CA ILE A 44 -3.82 23.55 0.60
C ILE A 44 -4.73 24.76 0.49
N CYS A 45 -6.03 24.54 0.67
CA CYS A 45 -7.03 25.58 0.44
C CYS A 45 -7.49 26.15 1.78
N GLY A 46 -6.95 27.31 2.15
CA GLY A 46 -7.31 28.02 3.36
C GLY A 46 -6.98 27.30 4.66
N GLY A 47 -7.60 27.79 5.73
CA GLY A 47 -7.50 27.29 7.10
C GLY A 47 -8.46 28.06 7.98
N TYR A 48 -8.61 27.67 9.24
CA TYR A 48 -9.46 28.42 10.15
C TYR A 48 -8.92 29.86 10.30
N TYR A 49 -9.70 30.85 9.84
CA TYR A 49 -9.31 32.27 9.66
C TYR A 49 -8.26 32.59 8.58
N GLU A 50 -7.81 31.62 7.79
CA GLU A 50 -6.87 31.86 6.69
C GLU A 50 -7.56 31.64 5.35
N ARG A 51 -7.49 32.64 4.46
CA ARG A 51 -8.17 32.61 3.16
C ARG A 51 -7.25 32.21 2.01
N ASP A 52 -5.93 32.32 2.20
CA ASP A 52 -4.99 31.99 1.16
C ASP A 52 -4.96 30.49 0.84
N CYS A 53 -4.86 30.20 -0.46
CA CYS A 53 -4.67 28.87 -1.00
C CYS A 53 -3.24 28.77 -1.54
N TYR A 54 -2.61 27.62 -1.29
CA TYR A 54 -1.23 27.35 -1.68
C TYR A 54 -1.14 26.02 -2.43
N SER A 55 -0.23 25.93 -3.38
CA SER A 55 0.22 24.67 -3.97
C SER A 55 1.60 24.33 -3.40
N TYR A 56 1.71 23.15 -2.80
CA TYR A 56 2.99 22.55 -2.42
C TYR A 56 3.41 21.54 -3.49
N HIS A 57 4.55 21.78 -4.15
CA HIS A 57 5.10 20.85 -5.13
C HIS A 57 5.96 19.79 -4.44
N VAL A 58 5.56 18.53 -4.56
CA VAL A 58 6.15 17.41 -3.81
C VAL A 58 7.62 17.17 -4.17
N ILE A 59 7.96 17.19 -5.45
CA ILE A 59 9.34 17.00 -5.93
C ILE A 59 10.22 18.21 -5.60
N LYS A 60 9.72 19.43 -5.87
CA LYS A 60 10.50 20.65 -5.63
C LYS A 60 10.60 21.03 -4.16
N LYS A 61 9.75 20.44 -3.30
CA LYS A 61 9.58 20.76 -1.87
C LYS A 61 9.38 22.27 -1.63
N GLN A 62 8.59 22.92 -2.47
CA GLN A 62 8.37 24.37 -2.42
C GLN A 62 6.87 24.70 -2.46
N TYR A 63 6.51 25.87 -1.91
CA TYR A 63 5.15 26.40 -1.95
C TYR A 63 5.05 27.55 -2.95
N LYS A 64 3.89 27.65 -3.61
CA LYS A 64 3.46 28.82 -4.35
C LYS A 64 2.04 29.19 -3.95
N ARG A 65 1.76 30.48 -3.81
CA ARG A 65 0.39 30.97 -3.60
C ARG A 65 -0.42 30.76 -4.88
N ILE A 66 -1.67 30.33 -4.71
CA ILE A 66 -2.65 30.16 -5.80
C ILE A 66 -3.53 31.41 -5.87
N CYS A 67 -4.36 31.61 -4.84
CA CYS A 67 -5.29 32.73 -4.72
C CYS A 67 -5.79 32.83 -3.27
N SER A 68 -6.78 33.69 -3.02
CA SER A 68 -7.50 33.76 -1.74
C SER A 68 -8.99 33.55 -1.95
N TYR A 69 -9.68 33.02 -0.94
CA TYR A 69 -11.13 33.11 -0.87
C TYR A 69 -11.59 34.59 -0.86
N PRO A 70 -12.81 34.91 -1.37
CA PRO A 70 -13.38 36.26 -1.34
C PRO A 70 -13.38 36.90 0.07
N ASP A 71 -13.34 38.23 0.15
CA ASP A 71 -13.22 38.99 1.41
C ASP A 71 -14.40 38.81 2.37
N ASP A 72 -15.59 38.53 1.84
CA ASP A 72 -16.80 38.26 2.60
C ASP A 72 -16.88 36.81 3.13
N VAL A 73 -16.00 35.93 2.65
CA VAL A 73 -15.95 34.52 3.06
C VAL A 73 -15.01 34.34 4.24
N LYS A 74 -15.57 33.89 5.37
CA LYS A 74 -14.78 33.42 6.50
C LYS A 74 -14.83 31.91 6.57
N LEU A 75 -13.65 31.30 6.50
CA LEU A 75 -13.48 29.86 6.51
C LEU A 75 -13.66 29.31 7.92
N PHE A 76 -14.90 28.94 8.21
CA PHE A 76 -15.33 28.19 9.37
C PHE A 76 -16.06 26.95 8.89
N ASP A 77 -15.62 25.77 9.30
CA ASP A 77 -16.40 24.55 9.12
C ASP A 77 -16.81 24.30 7.65
N TYR A 78 -15.88 24.59 6.72
CA TYR A 78 -16.07 24.44 5.29
C TYR A 78 -15.60 23.05 4.83
N VAL A 79 -16.12 22.63 3.69
CA VAL A 79 -15.74 21.37 3.05
C VAL A 79 -15.21 21.69 1.65
N ILE A 80 -14.20 20.93 1.22
CA ILE A 80 -13.76 20.92 -0.17
C ILE A 80 -13.85 19.50 -0.70
N VAL A 81 -14.35 19.37 -1.92
CA VAL A 81 -14.34 18.13 -2.67
C VAL A 81 -13.77 18.39 -4.06
N LYS A 82 -13.08 17.38 -4.61
CA LYS A 82 -12.59 17.39 -5.99
C LYS A 82 -13.72 16.91 -6.91
N LEU A 83 -14.17 17.76 -7.83
CA LEU A 83 -15.12 17.37 -8.88
C LEU A 83 -14.39 16.62 -10.00
N GLU A 84 -15.08 15.67 -10.64
CA GLU A 84 -14.55 15.04 -11.85
C GLU A 84 -14.87 15.86 -13.10
N ASN A 85 -13.83 16.18 -13.85
CA ASN A 85 -13.98 16.90 -15.11
C ASN A 85 -14.39 15.93 -16.22
N LYS A 86 -15.55 16.20 -16.87
CA LYS A 86 -16.01 15.48 -18.08
C LYS A 86 -15.11 15.78 -19.30
N GLU A 87 -14.32 16.85 -19.26
CA GLU A 87 -13.46 17.34 -20.36
C GLU A 87 -11.96 17.38 -19.99
N ALA A 88 -11.52 16.56 -19.03
CA ALA A 88 -10.20 16.68 -18.41
C ALA A 88 -9.05 16.62 -19.44
N ASN A 89 -8.28 17.71 -19.54
CA ASN A 89 -6.85 17.62 -19.81
C ASN A 89 -6.14 17.25 -18.50
N ASP A 90 -5.01 16.56 -18.58
CA ASP A 90 -4.27 16.02 -17.40
C ASP A 90 -3.71 17.14 -16.47
N ASP A 91 -3.93 18.40 -16.83
CA ASP A 91 -3.31 19.59 -16.27
C ASP A 91 -4.21 20.44 -15.37
N SER A 92 -5.50 20.12 -15.30
CA SER A 92 -6.46 20.88 -14.51
C SER A 92 -7.41 20.02 -13.68
N ILE A 93 -7.85 20.57 -12.55
CA ILE A 93 -8.89 19.98 -11.70
C ILE A 93 -9.91 21.04 -11.31
N THR A 94 -11.11 20.59 -10.94
CA THR A 94 -12.15 21.47 -10.43
C THR A 94 -12.41 21.16 -8.96
N LEU A 95 -12.35 22.17 -8.11
CA LEU A 95 -12.61 22.06 -6.67
C LEU A 95 -13.93 22.75 -6.35
N LEU A 96 -14.77 22.10 -5.56
CA LEU A 96 -15.98 22.68 -5.00
C LEU A 96 -15.77 22.92 -3.51
N SER A 97 -15.95 24.16 -3.08
CA SER A 97 -15.94 24.56 -1.68
C SER A 97 -17.32 25.04 -1.26
N PHE A 98 -17.84 24.51 -0.16
CA PHE A 98 -19.14 24.92 0.35
C PHE A 98 -19.16 24.90 1.87
N SER A 99 -20.29 25.32 2.47
CA SER A 99 -20.43 25.66 3.90
C SER A 99 -19.73 26.99 4.22
N GLY A 100 -19.15 27.21 5.41
CA GLY A 100 -18.62 28.52 5.82
C GLY A 100 -19.57 29.33 6.72
N LYS A 101 -19.05 30.44 7.26
CA LYS A 101 -19.86 31.46 7.98
C LYS A 101 -19.43 32.88 7.52
N PRO A 102 -20.17 33.56 6.63
CA PRO A 102 -21.43 33.15 6.01
C PRO A 102 -21.26 31.94 5.10
N LYS A 103 -22.37 31.24 4.83
CA LYS A 103 -22.38 30.06 3.97
C LYS A 103 -22.08 30.46 2.53
N HIS A 104 -21.13 29.78 1.91
CA HIS A 104 -20.75 29.95 0.51
C HIS A 104 -20.92 28.64 -0.27
N THR A 105 -20.94 28.76 -1.59
CA THR A 105 -20.82 27.64 -2.52
C THR A 105 -20.02 28.15 -3.72
N LEU A 106 -18.74 27.80 -3.73
CA LEU A 106 -17.74 28.33 -4.64
C LEU A 106 -17.07 27.18 -5.40
N VAL A 107 -16.66 27.44 -6.62
CA VAL A 107 -15.92 26.51 -7.47
C VAL A 107 -14.63 27.16 -7.92
N MET A 108 -13.56 26.38 -8.04
CA MET A 108 -12.29 26.83 -8.61
C MET A 108 -11.81 25.79 -9.62
N LYS A 109 -11.60 26.24 -10.87
CA LYS A 109 -10.83 25.48 -11.86
C LYS A 109 -9.35 25.76 -11.61
N TYR A 110 -8.65 24.80 -11.03
CA TYR A 110 -7.22 24.90 -10.77
C TYR A 110 -6.40 24.46 -11.98
N VAL A 111 -5.39 25.24 -12.32
CA VAL A 111 -4.33 24.93 -13.27
C VAL A 111 -2.98 25.13 -12.59
N SER A 112 -2.07 24.17 -12.76
CA SER A 112 -0.75 24.15 -12.11
C SER A 112 -0.02 25.51 -12.17
N VAL A 113 0.28 26.09 -11.01
CA VAL A 113 1.10 27.32 -10.87
C VAL A 113 2.60 27.06 -11.08
N TRP A 114 3.00 25.84 -11.46
CA TRP A 114 4.38 25.42 -11.63
C TRP A 114 4.81 25.24 -13.08
N LYS A 115 3.86 25.28 -14.03
CA LYS A 115 4.15 25.29 -15.47
C LYS A 115 4.50 26.72 -15.92
N LYS A 116 5.56 26.88 -16.71
CA LYS A 116 6.19 28.16 -17.07
C LYS A 116 5.23 29.14 -17.78
N GLU A 117 5.07 30.33 -17.18
CA GLU A 117 5.18 31.72 -17.67
C GLU A 117 4.86 32.16 -19.13
N GLU A 118 4.34 31.31 -20.04
CA GLU A 118 4.03 31.72 -21.43
C GLU A 118 2.61 31.38 -21.92
N LYS A 119 1.68 31.08 -21.01
CA LYS A 119 0.25 31.08 -21.35
C LYS A 119 -0.38 32.30 -20.70
N GLU A 120 -1.04 33.13 -21.50
CA GLU A 120 -2.00 34.12 -20.98
C GLU A 120 -2.82 33.43 -19.89
N GLU A 121 -2.90 34.04 -18.71
CA GLU A 121 -3.73 33.53 -17.61
C GLU A 121 -5.12 33.24 -18.19
N GLU A 122 -5.49 31.96 -18.28
CA GLU A 122 -6.84 31.57 -18.70
C GLU A 122 -7.80 32.23 -17.71
N LYS A 123 -8.46 33.29 -18.15
CA LYS A 123 -9.38 34.08 -17.34
C LYS A 123 -10.44 33.13 -16.73
N GLY A 124 -10.60 33.14 -15.41
CA GLY A 124 -11.48 32.19 -14.71
C GLY A 124 -10.79 30.99 -14.06
N CYS A 125 -9.48 30.82 -14.23
CA CYS A 125 -8.70 29.77 -13.55
C CYS A 125 -8.02 30.29 -12.29
N ASN A 126 -7.73 29.39 -11.35
CA ASN A 126 -7.06 29.67 -10.09
C ASN A 126 -7.74 30.73 -9.21
N GLU A 127 -9.05 30.96 -9.39
CA GLU A 127 -9.85 31.86 -8.57
C GLU A 127 -11.13 31.17 -8.10
N TRP A 128 -11.63 31.57 -6.93
CA TRP A 128 -12.91 31.09 -6.40
C TRP A 128 -14.06 31.90 -7.00
N VAL A 129 -14.93 31.24 -7.75
CA VAL A 129 -16.14 31.84 -8.34
C VAL A 129 -17.39 31.15 -7.81
N ILE A 130 -18.56 31.78 -7.95
CA ILE A 130 -19.84 31.20 -7.53
C ILE A 130 -20.12 29.93 -8.34
N PHE A 131 -20.48 28.83 -7.66
CA PHE A 131 -20.90 27.61 -8.34
C PHE A 131 -22.32 27.78 -8.88
N THR A 132 -22.53 27.53 -10.16
CA THR A 132 -23.81 27.71 -10.84
C THR A 132 -24.30 26.45 -11.54
N ASP A 133 -25.62 26.37 -11.76
CA ASP A 133 -26.23 25.30 -12.55
C ASP A 133 -26.01 25.50 -14.06
N GLY A 134 -26.52 24.59 -14.88
CA GLY A 134 -26.45 24.69 -16.35
C GLY A 134 -27.21 25.89 -16.96
N THR A 135 -27.91 26.67 -16.14
CA THR A 135 -28.59 27.92 -16.52
C THR A 135 -27.94 29.17 -15.94
N ASN A 136 -26.72 29.05 -15.39
CA ASN A 136 -25.96 30.10 -14.71
C ASN A 136 -26.63 30.66 -13.44
N LYS A 137 -27.51 29.90 -12.79
CA LYS A 137 -28.07 30.29 -11.49
C LYS A 137 -27.18 29.78 -10.34
N PRO A 138 -26.92 30.59 -9.30
CA PRO A 138 -26.16 30.15 -8.13
C PRO A 138 -26.76 28.91 -7.48
N CYS A 139 -25.91 27.91 -7.24
CA CYS A 139 -26.27 26.71 -6.50
C CYS A 139 -25.95 26.94 -5.02
N HIS A 140 -26.87 26.53 -4.14
CA HIS A 140 -26.72 26.73 -2.70
C HIS A 140 -26.62 25.38 -1.98
N ILE A 141 -25.42 25.03 -1.53
CA ILE A 141 -25.14 23.80 -0.79
C ILE A 141 -24.98 24.15 0.70
N ALA A 142 -26.11 24.50 1.33
CA ALA A 142 -26.24 24.53 2.78
C ALA A 142 -27.72 24.71 3.17
N ARG A 143 -28.22 23.92 4.11
CA ARG A 143 -29.57 24.13 4.67
C ARG A 143 -29.58 25.30 5.66
N ASP A 144 -30.62 26.13 5.62
CA ASP A 144 -30.79 27.23 6.58
C ASP A 144 -30.83 26.72 8.03
N LYS A 145 -30.22 27.47 8.96
CA LYS A 145 -30.09 27.13 10.40
C LYS A 145 -29.23 25.90 10.76
N SER A 146 -28.75 25.10 9.81
CA SER A 146 -27.85 23.97 10.10
C SER A 146 -26.40 24.42 10.36
N SER A 147 -25.77 23.82 11.39
CA SER A 147 -24.32 23.91 11.61
C SER A 147 -23.62 22.81 10.82
N TYR A 148 -22.62 23.19 10.03
CA TYR A 148 -21.75 22.27 9.29
C TYR A 148 -20.43 22.02 10.02
N GLU A 149 -20.39 22.29 11.34
CA GLU A 149 -19.21 22.09 12.16
C GLU A 149 -18.68 20.66 12.06
N GLY A 150 -17.44 20.54 11.54
CA GLY A 150 -16.82 19.24 11.31
C GLY A 150 -17.55 18.35 10.30
N ALA A 151 -18.34 18.92 9.38
CA ALA A 151 -18.97 18.20 8.28
C ALA A 151 -17.94 17.51 7.38
N ARG A 152 -18.37 16.44 6.72
CA ARG A 152 -17.61 15.71 5.71
C ARG A 152 -18.46 15.52 4.46
N ALA A 153 -17.82 15.39 3.32
CA ALA A 153 -18.51 15.05 2.09
C ALA A 153 -17.66 14.20 1.16
N VAL A 154 -18.35 13.38 0.36
CA VAL A 154 -17.76 12.55 -0.68
C VAL A 154 -18.64 12.59 -1.93
N ILE A 155 -18.04 12.41 -3.10
CA ILE A 155 -18.76 12.39 -4.38
C ILE A 155 -18.91 10.95 -4.85
N GLY A 156 -20.15 10.52 -5.01
CA GLY A 156 -20.51 9.24 -5.62
C GLY A 156 -21.59 9.44 -6.68
N GLY A 157 -22.41 8.41 -6.87
CA GLY A 157 -23.38 8.28 -7.93
C GLY A 157 -22.79 7.54 -9.12
N LYS A 158 -23.61 6.78 -9.85
CA LYS A 158 -23.22 6.12 -11.12
C LYS A 158 -22.64 7.12 -12.12
N LYS A 159 -23.12 8.38 -12.12
CA LYS A 159 -22.62 9.49 -12.94
C LYS A 159 -21.62 10.41 -12.23
N ARG A 160 -21.24 10.09 -10.99
CA ARG A 160 -20.33 10.88 -10.14
C ARG A 160 -20.81 12.34 -9.92
N ASN A 161 -22.12 12.52 -9.85
CA ASN A 161 -22.79 13.81 -9.65
C ASN A 161 -23.47 13.94 -8.28
N LEU A 162 -23.43 12.90 -7.42
CA LEU A 162 -24.08 12.93 -6.12
C LEU A 162 -23.08 13.27 -5.03
N LEU A 163 -23.34 14.36 -4.32
CA LEU A 163 -22.59 14.82 -3.17
C LEU A 163 -23.28 14.33 -1.89
N PHE A 164 -22.64 13.39 -1.21
CA PHE A 164 -23.08 12.89 0.09
C PHE A 164 -22.45 13.76 1.19
N ILE A 165 -23.28 14.35 2.05
CA ILE A 165 -22.84 15.32 3.07
C ILE A 165 -23.29 14.85 4.44
N SER A 166 -22.34 14.54 5.33
CA SER A 166 -22.59 14.18 6.71
C SER A 166 -22.25 15.35 7.64
N TYR A 167 -23.18 15.73 8.50
CA TYR A 167 -23.02 16.91 9.35
C TYR A 167 -23.89 16.85 10.62
N PRO A 168 -23.58 17.66 11.65
CA PRO A 168 -24.35 17.68 12.89
C PRO A 168 -25.84 18.00 12.71
N PRO A 169 -26.71 17.53 13.62
CA PRO A 169 -26.40 16.61 14.72
C PRO A 169 -26.21 15.16 14.26
N LYS A 170 -27.01 14.65 13.31
CA LYS A 170 -26.92 13.25 12.81
C LYS A 170 -27.31 13.16 11.34
N ASN A 171 -27.08 14.22 10.57
CA ASN A 171 -27.65 14.31 9.22
C ASN A 171 -26.73 13.67 8.19
N LEU A 172 -27.35 13.03 7.21
CA LEU A 172 -26.72 12.60 5.96
C LEU A 172 -27.61 13.04 4.79
N ASP A 173 -27.16 14.03 4.05
CA ASP A 173 -27.85 14.56 2.88
C ASP A 173 -27.24 14.03 1.58
N VAL A 174 -28.05 13.94 0.53
CA VAL A 174 -27.61 13.75 -0.86
C VAL A 174 -28.01 14.97 -1.67
N PHE A 175 -27.01 15.60 -2.29
CA PHE A 175 -27.18 16.74 -3.18
C PHE A 175 -26.75 16.36 -4.60
N ASP A 176 -27.61 16.56 -5.59
CA ASP A 176 -27.29 16.35 -7.00
C ASP A 176 -26.62 17.61 -7.55
N LEU A 177 -25.37 17.48 -7.97
CA LEU A 177 -24.52 18.56 -8.49
C LEU A 177 -24.94 19.03 -9.89
N ASP A 178 -25.50 18.15 -10.72
CA ASP A 178 -25.95 18.52 -12.07
C ASP A 178 -27.28 19.29 -11.98
N MET A 179 -28.16 18.89 -11.05
CA MET A 179 -29.47 19.53 -10.85
C MET A 179 -29.45 20.67 -9.82
N CYS A 180 -28.34 20.84 -9.09
CA CYS A 180 -28.19 21.76 -7.97
C CYS A 180 -29.33 21.69 -6.93
N LYS A 181 -29.71 20.49 -6.51
CA LYS A 181 -30.79 20.28 -5.53
C LYS A 181 -30.53 19.10 -4.60
N TYR A 182 -31.14 19.15 -3.41
CA TYR A 182 -31.20 18.01 -2.51
C TYR A 182 -32.15 16.94 -3.05
N VAL A 183 -31.71 15.68 -3.06
CA VAL A 183 -32.47 14.54 -3.59
C VAL A 183 -32.85 13.51 -2.54
N SER A 184 -32.08 13.39 -1.45
CA SER A 184 -32.40 12.52 -0.33
C SER A 184 -31.79 13.05 0.97
N TYR A 185 -32.33 12.58 2.10
CA TYR A 185 -31.87 12.91 3.44
C TYR A 185 -32.12 11.72 4.36
N SER A 186 -31.24 11.54 5.35
CA SER A 186 -31.38 10.51 6.37
C SER A 186 -30.78 10.95 7.69
N THR A 187 -31.18 10.27 8.77
CA THR A 187 -30.59 10.41 10.09
C THR A 187 -29.70 9.21 10.36
N LEU A 188 -28.42 9.47 10.63
CA LEU A 188 -27.44 8.42 10.95
C LEU A 188 -27.86 7.68 12.23
N PRO A 189 -27.93 6.33 12.20
CA PRO A 189 -28.25 5.53 13.38
C PRO A 189 -27.03 5.48 14.30
N THR A 190 -26.97 6.43 15.23
CA THR A 190 -25.88 6.55 16.20
C THR A 190 -26.44 6.83 17.59
N ASP A 191 -25.87 6.19 18.61
CA ASP A 191 -26.24 6.42 20.01
C ASP A 191 -25.80 7.83 20.47
N ASP A 192 -24.64 8.28 19.98
CA ASP A 192 -24.16 9.64 20.22
C ASP A 192 -25.11 10.69 19.65
N GLY A 193 -25.46 11.71 20.44
CA GLY A 193 -26.38 12.78 20.02
C GLY A 193 -25.89 13.65 18.85
N TRP A 194 -24.59 13.64 18.54
CA TRP A 194 -23.93 14.57 17.61
C TRP A 194 -22.77 13.90 16.86
N ILE A 195 -22.69 14.04 15.54
CA ILE A 195 -21.57 13.65 14.68
C ILE A 195 -20.85 14.88 14.10
N TRP A 196 -19.56 15.02 14.41
CA TRP A 196 -18.70 16.10 13.93
C TRP A 196 -17.24 15.63 13.89
N TYR A 197 -16.45 16.16 12.95
CA TYR A 197 -15.02 15.83 12.83
C TYR A 197 -14.76 14.32 12.79
N HIS A 198 -15.66 13.59 12.14
CA HIS A 198 -15.66 12.14 12.01
C HIS A 198 -14.87 11.69 10.77
N CYS A 199 -14.61 10.39 10.69
CA CYS A 199 -14.14 9.73 9.47
C CYS A 199 -15.32 9.45 8.56
N PHE A 200 -15.28 9.90 7.31
CA PHE A 200 -16.28 9.61 6.31
C PHE A 200 -15.60 9.38 4.96
N VAL A 201 -15.68 8.17 4.44
CA VAL A 201 -14.96 7.77 3.23
C VAL A 201 -15.88 7.02 2.28
N LEU A 202 -15.65 7.19 0.98
CA LEU A 202 -16.34 6.45 -0.06
C LEU A 202 -15.51 5.22 -0.44
N ARG A 203 -16.02 4.02 -0.18
CA ARG A 203 -15.36 2.74 -0.52
C ARG A 203 -15.55 2.42 -1.99
N ASN A 204 -16.77 2.55 -2.50
CA ASN A 204 -17.08 2.26 -3.88
C ASN A 204 -18.06 3.30 -4.46
N PRO A 205 -17.59 4.18 -5.36
CA PRO A 205 -18.43 5.20 -5.98
C PRO A 205 -19.59 4.63 -6.81
N THR A 206 -19.38 3.51 -7.51
CA THR A 206 -20.40 2.90 -8.39
C THR A 206 -21.55 2.25 -7.62
N ARG A 207 -21.30 1.87 -6.36
CA ARG A 207 -22.28 1.26 -5.47
C ARG A 207 -22.73 2.19 -4.34
N ASN A 208 -22.26 3.43 -4.33
CA ASN A 208 -22.47 4.40 -3.25
C ASN A 208 -22.25 3.80 -1.86
N ASN A 209 -21.22 2.96 -1.71
CA ASN A 209 -20.88 2.38 -0.42
C ASN A 209 -19.90 3.29 0.31
N MET A 210 -20.32 3.81 1.46
CA MET A 210 -19.58 4.74 2.30
C MET A 210 -19.36 4.12 3.67
N LEU A 211 -18.26 4.49 4.32
CA LEU A 211 -17.94 4.09 5.68
C LEU A 211 -17.87 5.32 6.57
N LEU A 212 -18.44 5.23 7.77
CA LEU A 212 -18.41 6.30 8.77
C LEU A 212 -17.92 5.76 10.11
N PHE A 213 -16.96 6.45 10.72
CA PHE A 213 -16.49 6.13 12.07
C PHE A 213 -16.47 7.37 12.94
N TYR A 214 -17.14 7.29 14.08
CA TYR A 214 -17.19 8.35 15.08
C TYR A 214 -17.47 7.79 16.46
N LYS A 215 -16.56 8.03 17.40
CA LYS A 215 -16.67 7.51 18.77
C LYS A 215 -17.02 6.02 18.82
N LYS A 216 -18.19 5.64 19.34
CA LYS A 216 -18.62 4.23 19.44
C LYS A 216 -19.40 3.75 18.21
N THR A 217 -19.55 4.60 17.22
CA THR A 217 -20.34 4.35 16.01
C THR A 217 -19.42 4.03 14.83
N GLY A 218 -19.52 2.82 14.31
CA GLY A 218 -19.01 2.44 12.99
C GLY A 218 -20.19 2.06 12.08
N LEU A 219 -20.27 2.62 10.88
CA LEU A 219 -21.35 2.38 9.94
C LEU A 219 -20.82 2.07 8.54
N SER A 220 -21.34 1.01 7.92
CA SER A 220 -21.35 0.81 6.48
C SER A 220 -22.67 1.33 5.94
N ILE A 221 -22.60 2.26 5.00
CA ILE A 221 -23.74 3.00 4.46
C ILE A 221 -23.82 2.71 2.98
N VAL A 222 -24.95 2.23 2.49
CA VAL A 222 -25.20 2.06 1.04
C VAL A 222 -26.39 2.92 0.66
N TYR A 223 -26.26 3.65 -0.45
CA TYR A 223 -27.33 4.47 -1.00
C TYR A 223 -27.84 3.91 -2.34
N SER A 224 -29.15 3.68 -2.43
CA SER A 224 -29.82 3.29 -3.67
C SER A 224 -30.24 4.52 -4.47
N GLU A 225 -29.66 4.71 -5.65
CA GLU A 225 -30.11 5.75 -6.58
C GLU A 225 -31.51 5.50 -7.15
N GLU A 226 -31.96 4.24 -7.16
CA GLU A 226 -33.28 3.86 -7.71
C GLU A 226 -34.40 4.20 -6.72
N ASN A 227 -34.16 3.96 -5.43
CA ASN A 227 -35.16 4.17 -4.38
C ASN A 227 -34.95 5.50 -3.62
N ASN A 228 -33.81 6.17 -3.81
CA ASN A 228 -33.37 7.32 -3.05
C ASN A 228 -33.30 7.08 -1.52
N ASP A 229 -32.98 5.85 -1.11
CA ASP A 229 -32.94 5.42 0.28
C ASP A 229 -31.54 4.94 0.72
N PHE A 230 -31.38 4.82 2.04
CA PHE A 230 -30.14 4.39 2.67
C PHE A 230 -30.34 3.09 3.43
N THR A 231 -29.35 2.20 3.35
CA THR A 231 -29.20 1.08 4.28
C THR A 231 -27.97 1.29 5.14
N PHE A 232 -28.07 0.82 6.39
CA PHE A 232 -27.04 1.01 7.42
C PHE A 232 -26.72 -0.33 8.07
N ASP A 233 -25.45 -0.71 8.04
CA ASP A 233 -24.92 -1.85 8.78
C ASP A 233 -23.91 -1.38 9.81
N SER A 234 -23.96 -1.95 11.01
CA SER A 234 -23.01 -1.63 12.08
C SER A 234 -21.65 -2.27 11.80
N LEU A 235 -20.58 -1.50 12.02
CA LEU A 235 -19.20 -1.98 11.93
C LEU A 235 -18.54 -1.97 13.30
N HIS A 236 -17.56 -2.85 13.48
CA HIS A 236 -16.80 -2.90 14.73
C HIS A 236 -15.92 -1.65 14.92
N ILE A 237 -15.85 -1.15 16.15
CA ILE A 237 -14.96 -0.05 16.55
C ILE A 237 -14.17 -0.43 17.79
N CYS A 238 -12.87 -0.13 17.77
CA CYS A 238 -11.99 -0.37 18.91
C CYS A 238 -12.07 0.80 19.92
N GLU A 239 -11.92 0.49 21.21
CA GLU A 239 -11.96 1.47 22.31
C GLU A 239 -10.97 2.62 22.12
N ASP A 240 -9.76 2.31 21.62
CA ASP A 240 -8.70 3.28 21.36
C ASP A 240 -9.16 4.44 20.47
N ILE A 241 -9.79 4.13 19.34
CA ILE A 241 -10.27 5.15 18.40
C ILE A 241 -11.57 5.78 18.87
N SER A 242 -12.36 5.06 19.68
CA SER A 242 -13.67 5.52 20.16
C SER A 242 -13.60 6.74 21.08
N SER A 243 -12.44 6.98 21.68
CA SER A 243 -12.19 8.14 22.53
C SER A 243 -11.72 9.38 21.76
N LEU A 244 -11.38 9.24 20.47
CA LEU A 244 -10.72 10.27 19.66
C LEU A 244 -11.68 10.91 18.66
N LYS A 245 -11.55 12.24 18.50
CA LYS A 245 -12.18 13.04 17.44
C LYS A 245 -11.14 13.94 16.79
N ARG A 246 -11.44 14.56 15.64
CA ARG A 246 -10.52 15.52 14.97
C ARG A 246 -9.14 14.93 14.61
N TYR A 247 -9.06 13.62 14.41
CA TYR A 247 -7.89 12.99 13.81
C TYR A 247 -7.90 13.26 12.30
N ALA A 248 -6.72 13.29 11.70
CA ALA A 248 -6.64 13.21 10.24
C ALA A 248 -6.89 11.77 9.82
N TYR A 249 -7.52 11.58 8.66
CA TYR A 249 -7.74 10.26 8.11
C TYR A 249 -7.61 10.27 6.60
N LEU A 250 -7.33 9.10 6.05
CA LEU A 250 -7.36 8.85 4.62
C LEU A 250 -7.71 7.39 4.37
N CYS A 251 -8.34 7.13 3.23
CA CYS A 251 -8.61 5.79 2.74
C CYS A 251 -7.74 5.53 1.52
N VAL A 252 -6.93 4.48 1.55
CA VAL A 252 -6.19 4.00 0.39
C VAL A 252 -6.38 2.50 0.27
N ASN A 253 -6.89 2.07 -0.89
CA ASN A 253 -7.29 0.69 -1.15
C ASN A 253 -8.30 0.23 -0.07
N ASP A 254 -8.04 -0.90 0.58
CA ASP A 254 -8.91 -1.47 1.62
C ASP A 254 -8.51 -1.08 3.04
N ILE A 255 -7.77 0.04 3.21
CA ILE A 255 -7.27 0.47 4.51
C ILE A 255 -7.64 1.93 4.77
N ILE A 256 -8.17 2.18 5.97
CA ILE A 256 -8.29 3.52 6.54
C ILE A 256 -7.19 3.72 7.56
N LEU A 257 -6.44 4.80 7.43
CA LEU A 257 -5.44 5.22 8.41
C LEU A 257 -5.94 6.48 9.12
N CYS A 258 -5.83 6.48 10.45
CA CYS A 258 -6.18 7.61 11.30
C CYS A 258 -4.93 8.07 12.05
N PHE A 259 -4.64 9.36 12.01
CA PHE A 259 -3.45 9.98 12.60
C PHE A 259 -3.84 10.98 13.69
N GLY A 260 -3.36 10.72 14.91
CA GLY A 260 -3.50 11.60 16.06
C GLY A 260 -4.95 11.72 16.54
N GLY A 261 -5.44 12.95 16.64
CA GLY A 261 -6.76 13.28 17.14
C GLY A 261 -6.75 13.74 18.59
N ARG A 262 -7.94 14.09 19.10
CA ARG A 262 -8.13 14.72 20.39
C ARG A 262 -9.15 13.93 21.20
N SER A 263 -8.77 13.54 22.40
CA SER A 263 -9.68 13.08 23.45
C SER A 263 -10.20 14.27 24.25
N ASN A 264 -11.07 14.02 25.24
CA ASN A 264 -11.51 15.07 26.16
C ASN A 264 -10.36 15.66 27.01
N ARG A 265 -9.26 14.92 27.19
CA ARG A 265 -8.17 15.29 28.11
C ARG A 265 -6.88 15.70 27.40
N SER A 266 -6.60 15.15 26.22
CA SER A 266 -5.31 15.32 25.53
C SER A 266 -5.42 15.16 24.01
N VAL A 267 -4.43 15.69 23.29
CA VAL A 267 -4.16 15.37 21.89
C VAL A 267 -3.28 14.12 21.83
N SER A 268 -3.60 13.23 20.91
CA SER A 268 -2.99 11.93 20.76
C SER A 268 -1.88 11.95 19.71
N LYS A 269 -0.88 11.09 19.91
CA LYS A 269 0.13 10.72 18.90
C LYS A 269 -0.23 9.44 18.14
N GLN A 270 -1.33 8.80 18.51
CA GLN A 270 -1.65 7.45 18.10
C GLN A 270 -1.95 7.37 16.60
N ILE A 271 -1.59 6.24 16.00
CA ILE A 271 -1.93 5.90 14.63
C ILE A 271 -2.72 4.60 14.65
N CYS A 272 -3.90 4.62 14.04
CA CYS A 272 -4.78 3.47 13.98
C CYS A 272 -5.07 3.10 12.53
N LYS A 273 -5.15 1.79 12.28
CA LYS A 273 -5.47 1.19 11.00
C LYS A 273 -6.82 0.48 11.11
N TYR A 274 -7.68 0.67 10.12
CA TYR A 274 -8.85 -0.17 9.92
C TYR A 274 -8.72 -0.91 8.60
N SER A 275 -8.78 -2.24 8.65
CA SER A 275 -8.86 -3.10 7.47
C SER A 275 -10.31 -3.28 7.08
N ILE A 276 -10.68 -2.79 5.90
CA ILE A 276 -12.04 -2.90 5.36
C ILE A 276 -12.38 -4.35 5.01
N LEU A 277 -11.39 -5.14 4.55
CA LEU A 277 -11.57 -6.56 4.22
C LEU A 277 -11.79 -7.43 5.46
N GLU A 278 -11.09 -7.13 6.55
CA GLU A 278 -11.15 -7.91 7.80
C GLU A 278 -12.18 -7.38 8.80
N ASP A 279 -12.80 -6.23 8.52
CA ASP A 279 -13.60 -5.45 9.48
C ASP A 279 -12.90 -5.30 10.84
N LYS A 280 -11.61 -4.93 10.80
CA LYS A 280 -10.75 -5.00 11.98
C LYS A 280 -9.92 -3.74 12.18
N TRP A 281 -10.03 -3.17 13.38
CA TRP A 281 -9.13 -2.14 13.87
C TRP A 281 -7.85 -2.73 14.42
N THR A 282 -6.73 -2.11 14.08
CA THR A 282 -5.39 -2.45 14.57
C THR A 282 -4.69 -1.17 15.02
N LYS A 283 -4.22 -1.17 16.26
CA LYS A 283 -3.33 -0.13 16.78
C LYS A 283 -1.92 -0.38 16.27
N LEU A 284 -1.28 0.66 15.73
CA LEU A 284 0.09 0.55 15.23
C LEU A 284 1.07 0.94 16.34
N GLN A 285 2.22 0.26 16.38
CA GLN A 285 3.25 0.51 17.38
C GLN A 285 3.92 1.89 17.18
N TYR A 286 4.13 2.29 15.92
CA TYR A 286 4.68 3.60 15.61
C TYR A 286 3.65 4.71 15.88
N MET A 287 4.14 5.81 16.45
CA MET A 287 3.35 6.98 16.81
C MET A 287 3.82 8.19 15.99
N LEU A 288 2.95 9.20 15.89
CA LEU A 288 3.33 10.51 15.40
C LEU A 288 4.47 11.07 16.28
N PRO A 289 5.43 11.80 15.69
CA PRO A 289 6.54 12.40 16.44
C PRO A 289 6.03 13.39 17.51
N MET A 290 4.90 14.04 17.23
CA MET A 290 4.24 14.99 18.12
C MET A 290 2.72 14.76 18.19
N PRO A 291 2.07 15.18 19.30
CA PRO A 291 0.61 15.09 19.41
C PRO A 291 -0.01 16.04 18.41
N LEU A 292 -0.97 15.56 17.61
CA LEU A 292 -1.54 16.36 16.53
C LEU A 292 -3.04 16.09 16.36
N CYS A 293 -3.85 17.15 16.28
CA CYS A 293 -5.25 17.08 15.86
C CYS A 293 -5.58 18.20 14.87
N ASP A 294 -6.75 18.14 14.21
CA ASP A 294 -7.18 19.14 13.22
C ASP A 294 -6.19 19.33 12.05
N CYS A 295 -5.31 18.34 11.83
CA CYS A 295 -4.44 18.24 10.67
C CYS A 295 -5.18 17.59 9.50
N ASN A 296 -4.59 17.70 8.31
CA ASN A 296 -5.03 16.99 7.13
C ASN A 296 -4.05 15.85 6.81
N ALA A 297 -4.55 14.74 6.26
CA ALA A 297 -3.72 13.67 5.77
C ALA A 297 -4.10 13.35 4.32
N ILE A 298 -3.13 13.46 3.41
CA ILE A 298 -3.35 13.33 1.97
C ILE A 298 -2.38 12.33 1.38
N PHE A 299 -2.88 11.47 0.51
CA PHE A 299 -2.08 10.48 -0.19
C PHE A 299 -1.51 11.07 -1.47
N ASP A 300 -0.18 11.06 -1.57
CA ASP A 300 0.53 11.25 -2.83
C ASP A 300 0.72 9.88 -3.51
N LYS A 301 0.03 9.70 -4.63
CA LYS A 301 0.10 8.48 -5.44
C LYS A 301 1.48 8.27 -6.06
N ARG A 302 2.17 9.36 -6.45
CA ARG A 302 3.44 9.27 -7.19
C ARG A 302 4.57 8.83 -6.27
N SER A 303 4.73 9.47 -5.12
CA SER A 303 5.74 9.06 -4.15
C SER A 303 5.28 7.91 -3.25
N ASN A 304 4.02 7.47 -3.36
CA ASN A 304 3.40 6.47 -2.49
C ASN A 304 3.55 6.82 -0.99
N CYS A 305 3.41 8.11 -0.66
CA CYS A 305 3.54 8.65 0.70
C CYS A 305 2.23 9.28 1.17
N VAL A 306 2.06 9.30 2.48
CA VAL A 306 1.04 10.09 3.17
C VAL A 306 1.70 11.36 3.68
N HIS A 307 1.17 12.50 3.26
CA HIS A 307 1.52 13.80 3.82
C HIS A 307 0.57 14.17 4.95
N ILE A 308 1.10 14.64 6.06
CA ILE A 308 0.36 15.16 7.21
C ILE A 308 0.66 16.64 7.33
N ILE A 309 -0.38 17.47 7.20
CA ILE A 309 -0.27 18.90 6.97
C ILE A 309 -1.08 19.68 8.01
N GLY A 310 -0.45 20.68 8.61
CA GLY A 310 -1.04 21.59 9.60
C GLY A 310 -1.40 20.90 10.91
N GLY A 311 -2.36 21.49 11.62
CA GLY A 311 -2.96 20.97 12.84
C GLY A 311 -2.62 21.78 14.09
N LYS A 312 -2.99 21.20 15.23
CA LYS A 312 -2.78 21.75 16.57
C LYS A 312 -2.14 20.73 17.49
N ASP A 313 -1.31 21.21 18.39
CA ASP A 313 -0.69 20.41 19.43
C ASP A 313 -1.50 20.41 20.74
N ASN A 314 -0.91 19.84 21.79
CA ASN A 314 -1.49 19.83 23.14
C ASN A 314 -1.66 21.23 23.76
N LYS A 315 -0.82 22.20 23.37
CA LYS A 315 -0.89 23.59 23.84
C LYS A 315 -1.97 24.40 23.11
N LYS A 316 -2.58 23.81 22.07
CA LYS A 316 -3.56 24.42 21.15
C LYS A 316 -2.93 25.44 20.19
N ASP A 317 -1.61 25.41 20.05
CA ASP A 317 -0.89 26.25 19.12
C ASP A 317 -1.15 25.76 17.69
N ASN A 318 -1.35 26.69 16.75
CA ASN A 318 -1.45 26.36 15.33
C ASN A 318 -0.05 25.99 14.82
N LEU A 319 0.05 24.92 14.05
CA LEU A 319 1.34 24.40 13.59
C LEU A 319 1.51 24.53 12.08
N ALA A 320 2.72 24.91 11.66
CA ALA A 320 3.15 24.90 10.26
C ALA A 320 3.78 23.54 9.87
N VAL A 321 3.22 22.44 10.36
CA VAL A 321 3.75 21.08 10.14
C VAL A 321 3.47 20.60 8.73
N ASN A 322 4.50 20.23 8.00
CA ASN A 322 4.40 19.36 6.84
C ASN A 322 5.37 18.20 7.06
N MET A 323 4.84 16.99 7.15
CA MET A 323 5.65 15.78 7.27
C MET A 323 5.08 14.71 6.36
N LYS A 324 5.93 13.80 5.90
CA LYS A 324 5.50 12.64 5.12
C LYS A 324 5.93 11.34 5.77
N THR A 325 5.20 10.29 5.43
CA THR A 325 5.52 8.91 5.79
C THR A 325 5.14 7.98 4.64
N ALA A 326 5.93 6.94 4.40
CA ALA A 326 5.67 6.02 3.30
C ALA A 326 4.41 5.19 3.58
N LEU A 327 3.46 5.11 2.64
CA LEU A 327 2.18 4.39 2.87
C LEU A 327 2.40 2.92 3.24
N LYS A 328 3.40 2.28 2.63
CA LYS A 328 3.80 0.90 2.88
C LYS A 328 4.16 0.60 4.34
N MET A 329 4.58 1.60 5.12
CA MET A 329 4.78 1.45 6.58
C MET A 329 3.54 0.94 7.30
N TRP A 330 2.39 1.39 6.81
CA TRP A 330 1.12 1.30 7.49
C TRP A 330 0.24 0.20 6.90
N LYS A 331 0.67 -0.45 5.80
CA LYS A 331 0.03 -1.64 5.25
C LYS A 331 0.37 -2.91 6.04
N ARG A 332 1.51 -2.93 6.73
CA ARG A 332 2.04 -4.10 7.47
C ARG A 332 1.02 -4.72 8.45
N HIS A 333 0.99 -6.04 8.53
CA HIS A 333 0.38 -6.74 9.64
C HIS A 333 1.29 -6.60 10.88
N PRO A 334 0.74 -6.39 12.08
CA PRO A 334 1.54 -6.14 13.29
C PRO A 334 2.49 -7.28 13.68
N ASN A 335 2.34 -8.48 13.10
CA ASN A 335 3.11 -9.68 13.46
C ASN A 335 3.99 -10.19 12.31
N GLU A 336 4.22 -9.37 11.28
CA GLU A 336 4.97 -9.76 10.07
C GLU A 336 6.45 -10.06 10.37
N GLU A 337 7.02 -9.45 11.42
CA GLU A 337 8.40 -9.73 11.87
C GLU A 337 8.52 -11.10 12.56
N ASP A 338 7.57 -11.46 13.42
CA ASP A 338 7.53 -12.79 14.06
C ASP A 338 7.15 -13.88 13.05
N TRP A 339 6.20 -13.58 12.16
CA TRP A 339 5.86 -14.46 11.04
C TRP A 339 7.07 -14.68 10.12
N PHE A 340 7.85 -13.65 9.83
CA PHE A 340 9.08 -13.78 9.02
C PHE A 340 10.14 -14.63 9.73
N LYS A 341 10.40 -14.36 11.02
CA LYS A 341 11.37 -15.14 11.83
C LYS A 341 11.01 -16.62 11.89
N VAL A 342 9.74 -16.92 12.18
CA VAL A 342 9.23 -18.30 12.28
C VAL A 342 9.26 -19.02 10.94
N ASN A 343 8.96 -18.32 9.84
CA ASN A 343 9.09 -18.92 8.51
C ASN A 343 10.56 -19.13 8.11
N LEU A 344 11.47 -18.22 8.47
CA LEU A 344 12.91 -18.40 8.26
C LEU A 344 13.46 -19.62 9.01
N GLU A 345 13.03 -19.82 10.25
CA GLU A 345 13.43 -20.99 11.04
C GLU A 345 12.79 -22.29 10.51
N ALA A 346 11.54 -22.25 10.04
CA ALA A 346 10.91 -23.39 9.39
C ALA A 346 11.64 -23.80 8.10
N MET A 347 12.15 -22.83 7.32
CA MET A 347 12.93 -23.11 6.11
C MET A 347 14.27 -23.78 6.42
N LYS A 348 14.97 -23.38 7.50
CA LYS A 348 16.19 -24.08 7.96
C LYS A 348 15.93 -25.56 8.24
N ILE A 349 14.82 -25.83 8.94
CA ILE A 349 14.40 -27.21 9.24
C ILE A 349 14.07 -27.98 7.95
N CYS A 350 13.40 -27.34 6.98
CA CYS A 350 13.12 -27.96 5.69
C CYS A 350 14.40 -28.31 4.92
N SER A 351 15.38 -27.40 4.90
CA SER A 351 16.68 -27.63 4.25
C SER A 351 17.44 -28.79 4.90
N GLU A 352 17.44 -28.88 6.23
CA GLU A 352 17.99 -30.04 6.94
C GLU A 352 17.25 -31.33 6.58
N MET A 353 15.91 -31.33 6.61
CA MET A 353 15.10 -32.50 6.25
C MET A 353 15.36 -32.98 4.82
N ILE A 354 15.55 -32.06 3.88
CA ILE A 354 15.90 -32.40 2.48
C ILE A 354 17.31 -32.97 2.40
N GLN A 355 18.28 -32.34 3.05
CA GLN A 355 19.67 -32.81 3.05
C GLN A 355 19.80 -34.24 3.60
N TYR A 356 18.98 -34.58 4.60
CA TYR A 356 18.97 -35.90 5.24
C TYR A 356 17.94 -36.89 4.67
N ASP A 357 17.25 -36.55 3.57
CA ASP A 357 16.20 -37.38 2.94
C ASP A 357 15.12 -37.83 3.94
N ASP A 358 14.69 -36.91 4.80
CA ASP A 358 13.76 -37.14 5.91
C ASP A 358 12.35 -36.62 5.56
N PRO A 359 11.44 -37.50 5.09
CA PRO A 359 10.16 -37.07 4.58
C PRO A 359 9.21 -36.64 5.70
N GLY A 360 8.46 -35.56 5.48
CA GLY A 360 7.50 -35.05 6.45
C GLY A 360 6.90 -33.69 6.10
N LEU A 361 6.24 -33.07 7.08
CA LEU A 361 5.70 -31.72 7.02
C LEU A 361 6.43 -30.81 8.01
N VAL A 362 6.69 -29.57 7.61
CA VAL A 362 7.01 -28.47 8.52
C VAL A 362 5.89 -27.44 8.43
N ILE A 363 5.37 -26.98 9.55
CA ILE A 363 4.21 -26.08 9.62
C ILE A 363 4.61 -24.87 10.46
N ALA A 364 4.55 -23.68 9.86
CA ALA A 364 4.81 -22.40 10.51
C ALA A 364 3.50 -21.63 10.64
N ALA A 365 2.85 -21.66 11.81
CA ALA A 365 1.49 -21.14 11.98
C ALA A 365 1.23 -20.56 13.36
N ASN A 366 0.24 -19.66 13.44
CA ASN A 366 -0.26 -19.20 14.74
C ASN A 366 -1.22 -20.22 15.35
N ASN A 367 -1.25 -20.26 16.68
CA ASN A 367 -2.22 -21.04 17.47
C ASN A 367 -2.15 -22.59 17.29
N ILE A 368 -0.95 -23.13 17.04
CA ILE A 368 -0.72 -24.59 16.93
C ILE A 368 -1.00 -25.33 18.25
N SER A 369 -1.00 -24.63 19.39
CA SER A 369 -1.27 -25.19 20.73
C SER A 369 -2.64 -25.88 20.87
N GLY A 370 -3.64 -25.51 20.05
CA GLY A 370 -4.96 -26.14 20.07
C GLY A 370 -5.02 -27.55 19.46
N TRP A 371 -3.97 -27.98 18.75
CA TRP A 371 -3.96 -29.25 18.00
C TRP A 371 -3.69 -30.48 18.86
N GLN A 372 -3.40 -30.29 20.15
CA GLN A 372 -3.14 -31.39 21.10
C GLN A 372 -4.36 -32.32 21.31
N ASN A 373 -5.58 -31.88 20.98
CA ASN A 373 -6.82 -32.63 21.24
C ASN A 373 -7.40 -33.38 20.02
N ALA A 374 -6.85 -33.25 18.81
CA ALA A 374 -7.34 -33.94 17.61
C ALA A 374 -6.73 -35.35 17.41
N THR A 375 -5.90 -35.81 18.35
CA THR A 375 -5.03 -37.01 18.23
C THR A 375 -5.65 -38.31 18.70
N LYS A 376 -6.94 -38.35 19.09
CA LYS A 376 -7.64 -39.60 19.39
C LYS A 376 -8.04 -40.32 18.09
N GLY A 377 -7.10 -41.01 17.43
CA GLY A 377 -7.50 -41.96 16.37
C GLY A 377 -6.47 -42.53 15.40
N TYR A 378 -5.21 -42.10 15.37
CA TYR A 378 -4.29 -42.50 14.28
C TYR A 378 -3.03 -43.22 14.75
N THR A 379 -2.62 -44.21 13.96
CA THR A 379 -1.46 -45.08 14.16
C THR A 379 -0.17 -44.27 14.06
N LEU A 380 0.45 -44.02 15.23
CA LEU A 380 1.73 -43.36 15.40
C LEU A 380 2.87 -44.17 14.77
N THR A 381 3.59 -43.58 13.81
CA THR A 381 5.02 -43.83 13.68
C THR A 381 5.75 -42.49 13.59
N SER A 382 6.47 -42.17 14.67
CA SER A 382 7.50 -41.13 14.83
C SER A 382 7.07 -39.64 14.86
N TYR A 383 6.52 -39.23 16.01
CA TYR A 383 6.72 -37.87 16.54
C TYR A 383 8.18 -37.73 16.99
N HIS A 384 8.98 -36.85 16.40
CA HIS A 384 10.22 -36.38 17.02
C HIS A 384 10.42 -34.88 16.80
N VAL A 385 10.45 -34.18 17.93
CA VAL A 385 10.86 -32.78 18.18
C VAL A 385 9.86 -31.69 17.76
N LEU A 386 8.96 -31.34 18.68
CA LEU A 386 8.58 -29.94 18.87
C LEU A 386 9.86 -29.19 19.29
N ILE A 387 10.41 -28.33 18.42
CA ILE A 387 11.35 -27.31 18.90
C ILE A 387 10.48 -26.29 19.64
N ASN A 388 10.17 -26.58 20.91
CA ASN A 388 9.78 -25.56 21.85
C ASN A 388 11.02 -24.69 22.07
N ASN A 389 11.13 -23.56 21.37
CA ASN A 389 11.88 -22.45 21.95
C ASN A 389 11.05 -22.00 23.16
N ASP A 390 11.43 -22.48 24.35
CA ASP A 390 10.84 -22.15 25.65
C ASP A 390 11.16 -20.70 26.06
N LYS A 391 10.85 -19.74 25.17
CA LYS A 391 10.76 -18.32 25.51
C LYS A 391 9.32 -17.88 25.28
N SER A 392 8.67 -17.68 26.41
CA SER A 392 7.33 -17.11 26.58
C SER A 392 7.08 -15.88 25.69
N ASP A 393 5.87 -15.83 25.11
CA ASP A 393 5.21 -14.72 24.36
C ASP A 393 5.18 -14.75 22.80
N GLU A 394 5.56 -15.84 22.12
CA GLU A 394 5.45 -15.91 20.65
C GLU A 394 4.11 -16.47 20.12
N GLN A 395 3.42 -15.70 19.25
CA GLN A 395 2.09 -16.02 18.69
C GLN A 395 2.15 -17.03 17.51
N TYR A 396 3.30 -17.13 16.82
CA TYR A 396 3.58 -18.10 15.75
C TYR A 396 4.53 -19.20 16.24
N ARG A 397 4.33 -20.45 15.80
CA ARG A 397 5.12 -21.62 16.21
C ARG A 397 5.44 -22.51 15.01
N ILE A 398 6.43 -23.39 15.17
CA ILE A 398 6.81 -24.41 14.20
C ILE A 398 6.39 -25.79 14.70
N CYS A 399 5.80 -26.60 13.81
CA CYS A 399 5.50 -28.00 14.04
C CYS A 399 6.12 -28.83 12.93
N VAL A 400 6.82 -29.91 13.30
CA VAL A 400 7.43 -30.85 12.35
C VAL A 400 6.75 -32.21 12.52
N ILE A 401 6.26 -32.79 11.42
CA ILE A 401 5.61 -34.10 11.38
C ILE A 401 6.39 -34.96 10.41
N LYS A 402 7.14 -35.95 10.89
CA LYS A 402 7.90 -36.85 10.03
C LYS A 402 7.05 -38.04 9.61
N GLY A 403 7.15 -38.45 8.36
CA GLY A 403 6.40 -39.58 7.81
C GLY A 403 6.32 -39.56 6.30
N LYS A 404 6.34 -40.75 5.69
CA LYS A 404 6.19 -40.92 4.23
C LYS A 404 4.75 -40.71 3.74
N ALA A 405 3.78 -40.80 4.64
CA ALA A 405 2.37 -40.54 4.37
C ALA A 405 1.74 -39.85 5.57
N ILE A 406 1.16 -38.66 5.36
CA ILE A 406 0.59 -37.82 6.40
C ILE A 406 -0.79 -37.34 5.96
N THR A 407 -1.79 -37.55 6.83
CA THR A 407 -3.18 -37.12 6.60
C THR A 407 -3.61 -36.15 7.68
N LEU A 408 -4.11 -34.96 7.30
CA LEU A 408 -4.75 -34.02 8.22
C LEU A 408 -6.27 -34.07 8.08
N ARG A 409 -6.99 -34.03 9.20
CA ARG A 409 -8.46 -34.07 9.23
C ARG A 409 -9.05 -32.91 10.04
N ASP A 410 -9.97 -32.15 9.43
CA ASP A 410 -10.71 -31.05 10.07
C ASP A 410 -9.83 -30.02 10.81
N VAL A 411 -8.75 -29.56 10.16
CA VAL A 411 -7.77 -28.62 10.73
C VAL A 411 -7.78 -27.28 10.01
N ARG A 412 -7.78 -26.18 10.78
CA ARG A 412 -7.50 -24.84 10.26
C ARG A 412 -6.07 -24.42 10.60
N ILE A 413 -5.28 -24.13 9.56
CA ILE A 413 -3.88 -23.75 9.64
C ILE A 413 -3.75 -22.29 9.25
N ASN A 414 -3.45 -21.43 10.22
CA ASN A 414 -3.26 -20.01 9.99
C ASN A 414 -1.77 -19.67 9.82
N GLY A 415 -1.21 -20.07 8.67
CA GLY A 415 0.22 -19.98 8.36
C GLY A 415 0.64 -20.81 7.14
N ASN A 416 1.94 -21.07 7.02
CA ASN A 416 2.54 -21.80 5.91
C ASN A 416 2.77 -23.28 6.24
N ILE A 417 2.70 -24.13 5.21
CA ILE A 417 3.05 -25.56 5.29
C ILE A 417 4.12 -25.88 4.24
N TYR A 418 5.08 -26.70 4.63
CA TYR A 418 6.18 -27.19 3.81
C TYR A 418 6.12 -28.73 3.78
N ILE A 419 6.01 -29.31 2.59
CA ILE A 419 5.84 -30.74 2.34
C ILE A 419 7.15 -31.30 1.78
N ILE A 420 7.85 -32.10 2.56
CA ILE A 420 9.16 -32.63 2.22
C ILE A 420 8.99 -34.10 1.88
N ASP A 421 9.03 -34.44 0.59
CA ASP A 421 9.12 -35.79 0.04
C ASP A 421 8.14 -36.83 0.64
N CYS A 422 6.98 -36.36 1.12
CA CYS A 422 5.94 -37.20 1.72
C CYS A 422 4.63 -37.15 0.93
N LYS A 423 3.84 -38.23 1.00
CA LYS A 423 2.45 -38.24 0.54
C LYS A 423 1.59 -37.45 1.52
N PHE A 424 0.97 -36.37 1.07
CA PHE A 424 0.15 -35.50 1.92
C PHE A 424 -1.32 -35.52 1.48
N GLU A 425 -2.21 -35.87 2.40
CA GLU A 425 -3.65 -35.97 2.15
C GLU A 425 -4.45 -35.12 3.14
N CYS A 426 -5.56 -34.52 2.69
CA CYS A 426 -6.51 -33.82 3.55
C CYS A 426 -7.87 -34.51 3.50
N GLU A 427 -8.50 -34.73 4.66
CA GLU A 427 -9.87 -35.24 4.77
C GLU A 427 -10.74 -34.27 5.59
N GLY A 428 -11.98 -34.01 5.15
CA GLY A 428 -12.88 -33.07 5.84
C GLY A 428 -12.58 -31.59 5.58
N GLU A 429 -12.93 -30.70 6.51
CA GLU A 429 -12.72 -29.25 6.38
C GLU A 429 -11.30 -28.84 6.78
N VAL A 430 -10.35 -28.93 5.84
CA VAL A 430 -8.99 -28.41 6.03
C VAL A 430 -8.84 -27.06 5.35
N ASN A 431 -8.44 -26.02 6.09
CA ASN A 431 -8.28 -24.65 5.59
C ASN A 431 -6.88 -24.10 5.93
N ILE A 432 -6.08 -23.79 4.91
CA ILE A 432 -4.75 -23.18 5.02
C ILE A 432 -4.87 -21.72 4.58
N THR A 433 -4.59 -20.77 5.46
CA THR A 433 -4.85 -19.35 5.19
C THR A 433 -3.75 -18.64 4.42
N THR A 434 -2.58 -19.25 4.25
CA THR A 434 -1.38 -18.59 3.70
C THR A 434 -0.82 -19.35 2.48
N HIS A 435 0.27 -20.13 2.60
CA HIS A 435 0.86 -20.86 1.46
C HIS A 435 1.17 -22.33 1.79
N CYS A 436 1.23 -23.16 0.75
CA CYS A 436 1.67 -24.55 0.82
C CYS A 436 2.82 -24.77 -0.17
N PHE A 437 3.95 -25.25 0.32
CA PHE A 437 5.14 -25.56 -0.45
C PHE A 437 5.39 -27.06 -0.42
N GLY A 438 5.89 -27.65 -1.49
CA GLY A 438 6.20 -29.09 -1.50
C GLY A 438 7.27 -29.48 -2.50
N THR A 439 8.20 -30.35 -2.11
CA THR A 439 9.24 -30.88 -2.99
C THR A 439 8.66 -31.72 -4.12
N ASN A 440 9.37 -31.81 -5.25
CA ASN A 440 8.91 -32.49 -6.46
C ASN A 440 8.59 -33.99 -6.29
N ARG A 441 8.93 -34.61 -5.15
CA ARG A 441 8.58 -36.01 -4.83
C ARG A 441 7.36 -36.13 -3.90
N GLY A 442 6.89 -35.04 -3.30
CA GLY A 442 5.70 -35.00 -2.46
C GLY A 442 4.43 -34.95 -3.32
N THR A 443 3.58 -35.98 -3.25
CA THR A 443 2.30 -35.98 -3.98
C THR A 443 1.17 -35.52 -3.06
N VAL A 444 0.50 -34.43 -3.43
CA VAL A 444 -0.62 -33.85 -2.66
C VAL A 444 -1.95 -34.27 -3.24
N TYR A 445 -2.85 -34.82 -2.42
CA TYR A 445 -4.19 -35.23 -2.85
C TYR A 445 -5.28 -34.46 -2.08
N LYS A 446 -6.14 -33.77 -2.84
CA LYS A 446 -7.39 -33.08 -2.46
C LYS A 446 -7.25 -31.94 -1.44
N PHE A 447 -7.65 -30.74 -1.86
CA PHE A 447 -8.06 -29.64 -0.98
C PHE A 447 -9.53 -29.29 -1.22
N SER A 448 -10.22 -28.77 -0.21
CA SER A 448 -11.57 -28.18 -0.35
C SER A 448 -11.54 -26.75 -0.93
N GLN A 449 -10.35 -26.12 -1.01
CA GLN A 449 -10.08 -24.82 -1.66
C GLN A 449 -8.86 -24.91 -2.59
N PRO A 450 -8.71 -24.04 -3.61
CA PRO A 450 -7.62 -24.15 -4.58
C PRO A 450 -6.30 -23.58 -4.01
N VAL A 451 -5.68 -24.29 -3.08
CA VAL A 451 -4.29 -24.02 -2.69
C VAL A 451 -3.40 -24.88 -3.58
N ILE A 452 -2.70 -24.25 -4.53
CA ILE A 452 -1.77 -24.95 -5.42
C ILE A 452 -0.44 -25.13 -4.66
N PRO A 453 0.06 -26.35 -4.46
CA PRO A 453 1.37 -26.57 -3.87
C PRO A 453 2.45 -25.90 -4.73
N ILE A 454 3.24 -25.02 -4.14
CA ILE A 454 4.39 -24.39 -4.80
C ILE A 454 5.55 -25.39 -4.74
N ALA A 455 6.10 -25.75 -5.89
CA ALA A 455 7.24 -26.68 -5.97
C ALA A 455 8.42 -26.16 -5.15
N TRP A 456 8.95 -27.01 -4.27
CA TRP A 456 10.11 -26.71 -3.43
C TRP A 456 11.39 -26.92 -4.22
N ASP A 457 12.02 -25.80 -4.56
CA ASP A 457 13.41 -25.72 -4.97
C ASP A 457 14.24 -25.33 -3.73
N SER A 458 15.43 -25.89 -3.57
CA SER A 458 16.45 -25.51 -2.58
C SER A 458 16.76 -24.00 -2.50
N ASN A 459 16.19 -23.17 -3.38
CA ASN A 459 16.22 -21.71 -3.41
C ASN A 459 14.97 -21.01 -2.83
N LEU A 460 14.11 -21.70 -2.07
CA LEU A 460 12.84 -21.14 -1.57
C LEU A 460 12.92 -20.18 -0.37
N GLU A 461 14.12 -19.75 0.06
CA GLU A 461 14.27 -18.69 1.08
C GLU A 461 13.64 -17.33 0.69
N HIS A 462 13.16 -17.21 -0.56
CA HIS A 462 12.52 -16.02 -1.11
C HIS A 462 10.99 -16.10 -1.31
N ILE A 463 10.29 -17.16 -0.88
CA ILE A 463 8.79 -17.19 -0.87
C ILE A 463 8.21 -16.98 0.54
N VAL A 464 8.89 -16.17 1.33
CA VAL A 464 8.21 -15.40 2.38
C VAL A 464 8.02 -13.99 1.80
N PRO A 465 6.85 -13.66 1.22
CA PRO A 465 6.59 -12.31 0.76
C PRO A 465 6.65 -11.37 1.97
N GLY A 466 7.76 -10.67 2.12
CA GLY A 466 7.95 -9.61 3.10
C GLY A 466 9.14 -9.82 4.02
N TRP A 467 10.33 -9.40 3.59
CA TRP A 467 11.18 -8.42 4.30
C TRP A 467 12.16 -7.82 3.26
N PRO A 468 12.23 -6.49 3.12
CA PRO A 468 11.42 -5.86 2.07
C PRO A 468 12.23 -5.19 0.97
N ARG A 469 11.81 -5.43 -0.28
CA ARG A 469 12.13 -4.65 -1.50
C ARG A 469 11.72 -3.16 -1.43
N TRP A 470 11.28 -2.61 -0.29
CA TRP A 470 10.63 -1.28 -0.30
C TRP A 470 10.67 -0.55 1.05
N PHE A 471 11.66 0.33 1.36
CA PHE A 471 11.56 1.32 2.47
C PHE A 471 12.46 2.58 2.34
N PHE A 472 11.85 3.78 2.24
CA PHE A 472 12.41 5.17 2.22
C PHE A 472 13.50 5.56 1.20
N PHE A 473 13.10 6.22 0.10
CA PHE A 473 13.98 6.72 -0.98
C PHE A 473 15.34 7.27 -0.50
N ASP A 474 15.39 8.07 0.57
CA ASP A 474 16.64 8.71 1.00
C ASP A 474 17.59 7.79 1.83
N THR A 475 17.13 6.62 2.34
CA THR A 475 17.97 5.68 3.15
C THR A 475 18.02 4.25 2.60
N ILE A 476 17.40 3.94 1.44
CA ILE A 476 17.47 2.59 0.84
C ILE A 476 18.94 2.23 0.54
N ILE A 477 19.69 3.15 -0.08
CA ILE A 477 21.08 2.88 -0.49
C ILE A 477 21.96 2.61 0.73
N GLU A 478 21.88 3.43 1.79
CA GLU A 478 22.68 3.27 3.00
C GLU A 478 22.38 1.94 3.71
N ASN A 479 21.10 1.56 3.81
CA ASN A 479 20.70 0.28 4.39
C ASN A 479 21.11 -0.91 3.54
N SER A 480 20.96 -0.82 2.21
CA SER A 480 21.42 -1.86 1.28
C SER A 480 22.93 -2.02 1.32
N LEU A 481 23.69 -0.92 1.43
CA LEU A 481 25.14 -0.94 1.64
C LEU A 481 25.53 -1.54 2.99
N GLN A 482 24.81 -1.22 4.07
CA GLN A 482 25.07 -1.80 5.39
C GLN A 482 24.75 -3.30 5.41
N HIS A 483 23.66 -3.72 4.77
CA HIS A 483 23.29 -5.12 4.62
C HIS A 483 24.33 -5.87 3.80
N PHE A 484 24.72 -5.32 2.63
CA PHE A 484 25.77 -5.86 1.79
C PHE A 484 27.08 -6.05 2.56
N LYS A 485 27.51 -5.01 3.28
CA LYS A 485 28.70 -5.06 4.13
C LYS A 485 28.60 -6.16 5.17
N LYS A 486 27.47 -6.27 5.87
CA LYS A 486 27.25 -7.33 6.86
C LYS A 486 27.27 -8.73 6.23
N CYS A 487 26.70 -8.89 5.04
CA CYS A 487 26.73 -10.15 4.30
C CYS A 487 28.16 -10.56 3.93
N VAL A 488 28.95 -9.62 3.40
CA VAL A 488 30.37 -9.85 3.11
C VAL A 488 31.15 -10.19 4.38
N ASP A 489 30.98 -9.41 5.44
CA ASP A 489 31.69 -9.62 6.72
C ASP A 489 31.35 -10.97 7.38
N THR A 490 30.13 -11.46 7.18
CA THR A 490 29.65 -12.71 7.81
C THR A 490 29.99 -13.95 6.98
N TYR A 491 29.86 -13.86 5.66
CA TYR A 491 29.85 -15.03 4.78
C TYR A 491 31.00 -15.07 3.76
N GLY A 492 31.68 -13.94 3.52
CA GLY A 492 32.69 -13.81 2.46
C GLY A 492 32.10 -13.67 1.06
N TYR A 493 32.94 -13.29 0.08
CA TYR A 493 32.52 -12.99 -1.29
C TYR A 493 32.05 -14.21 -2.09
N ASP A 494 32.50 -15.41 -1.72
CA ASP A 494 32.18 -16.66 -2.43
C ASP A 494 30.86 -17.29 -1.99
N HIS A 495 30.16 -16.67 -1.02
CA HIS A 495 28.92 -17.22 -0.50
C HIS A 495 27.76 -17.00 -1.49
N PRO A 496 26.87 -17.99 -1.65
CA PRO A 496 25.64 -17.86 -2.45
C PRO A 496 24.75 -16.66 -2.15
N PHE A 497 24.96 -15.93 -1.04
CA PHE A 497 24.15 -14.77 -0.64
C PHE A 497 24.66 -13.45 -1.24
N ILE A 498 25.91 -13.40 -1.70
CA ILE A 498 26.53 -12.19 -2.24
C ILE A 498 25.86 -11.68 -3.52
N PRO A 499 25.48 -12.54 -4.49
CA PRO A 499 24.71 -12.11 -5.66
C PRO A 499 23.40 -11.41 -5.32
N PHE A 500 22.72 -11.87 -4.26
CA PHE A 500 21.45 -11.29 -3.79
C PHE A 500 21.65 -9.93 -3.13
N ALA A 501 22.71 -9.79 -2.35
CA ALA A 501 23.04 -8.53 -1.71
C ALA A 501 23.38 -7.47 -2.78
N TYR A 502 24.08 -7.85 -3.85
CA TYR A 502 24.33 -7.00 -5.01
C TYR A 502 23.05 -6.66 -5.79
N SER A 503 22.18 -7.64 -6.07
CA SER A 503 20.89 -7.37 -6.74
C SER A 503 20.03 -6.42 -5.91
N SER A 504 20.02 -6.56 -4.58
CA SER A 504 19.31 -5.66 -3.68
C SER A 504 19.88 -4.23 -3.70
N LEU A 505 21.20 -4.10 -3.83
CA LEU A 505 21.87 -2.81 -3.99
C LEU A 505 21.58 -2.19 -5.37
N GLY A 506 21.55 -3.00 -6.44
CA GLY A 506 21.19 -2.57 -7.78
C GLY A 506 19.77 -2.02 -7.86
N LEU A 507 18.80 -2.74 -7.29
CA LEU A 507 17.41 -2.28 -7.19
C LEU A 507 17.29 -1.01 -6.33
N ALA A 508 18.08 -0.89 -5.28
CA ALA A 508 18.11 0.31 -4.43
C ALA A 508 18.55 1.56 -5.21
N TYR A 509 19.56 1.41 -6.06
CA TYR A 509 20.01 2.48 -6.95
C TYR A 509 18.99 2.77 -8.07
N GLU A 510 18.37 1.74 -8.67
CA GLU A 510 17.34 1.89 -9.71
C GLU A 510 16.16 2.72 -9.20
N GLU A 511 15.65 2.41 -8.00
CA GLU A 511 14.52 3.10 -7.39
C GLU A 511 14.82 4.56 -7.02
N ASN A 512 16.10 4.88 -6.83
CA ASN A 512 16.59 6.24 -6.64
C ASN A 512 17.03 6.94 -7.93
N GLN A 513 16.73 6.35 -9.10
CA GLN A 513 17.10 6.86 -10.43
C GLN A 513 18.63 7.03 -10.60
N GLN A 514 19.41 6.31 -9.80
CA GLN A 514 20.86 6.23 -9.89
C GLN A 514 21.25 5.06 -10.80
N TYR A 515 20.90 5.17 -12.09
CA TYR A 515 20.97 4.04 -13.01
C TYR A 515 22.39 3.50 -13.23
N ASP A 516 23.41 4.36 -13.29
CA ASP A 516 24.81 3.93 -13.46
C ASP A 516 25.28 3.04 -12.29
N TYR A 517 24.96 3.43 -11.05
CA TYR A 517 25.28 2.65 -9.85
C TYR A 517 24.44 1.37 -9.77
N SER A 518 23.22 1.41 -10.28
CA SER A 518 22.35 0.24 -10.38
C SER A 518 22.94 -0.82 -11.32
N ILE A 519 23.34 -0.42 -12.52
CA ILE A 519 24.00 -1.28 -13.50
C ILE A 519 25.27 -1.87 -12.89
N GLN A 520 26.13 -1.04 -12.31
CA GLN A 520 27.37 -1.51 -11.68
C GLN A 520 27.11 -2.57 -10.59
N ALA A 521 26.15 -2.33 -9.70
CA ALA A 521 25.81 -3.27 -8.64
C ALA A 521 25.20 -4.57 -9.20
N HIS A 522 24.34 -4.50 -10.21
CA HIS A 522 23.79 -5.68 -10.86
C HIS A 522 24.84 -6.47 -11.66
N GLU A 523 25.80 -5.82 -12.33
CA GLU A 523 26.91 -6.48 -13.02
C GLU A 523 27.85 -7.21 -12.04
N GLN A 524 28.15 -6.59 -10.89
CA GLN A 524 28.89 -7.24 -9.82
C GLN A 524 28.12 -8.44 -9.25
N GLY A 525 26.80 -8.29 -9.07
CA GLY A 525 25.92 -9.39 -8.66
C GLY A 525 25.87 -10.51 -9.69
N LEU A 526 25.89 -10.17 -10.98
CA LEU A 526 25.90 -11.13 -12.07
C LEU A 526 27.21 -11.92 -12.10
N GLN A 527 28.35 -11.24 -11.96
CA GLN A 527 29.65 -11.88 -11.87
C GLN A 527 29.70 -12.87 -10.70
N ALA A 528 29.28 -12.42 -9.51
CA ALA A 528 29.20 -13.29 -8.33
C ALA A 528 28.22 -14.46 -8.55
N ALA A 529 27.07 -14.23 -9.21
CA ALA A 529 26.10 -15.29 -9.49
C ALA A 529 26.69 -16.35 -10.43
N VAL A 530 27.44 -15.93 -11.45
CA VAL A 530 28.10 -16.83 -12.39
C VAL A 530 29.19 -17.65 -11.70
N GLU A 531 29.95 -17.05 -10.79
CA GLU A 531 30.99 -17.74 -10.01
C GLU A 531 30.40 -18.78 -9.05
N VAL A 532 29.31 -18.44 -8.35
CA VAL A 532 28.69 -19.33 -7.35
C VAL A 532 27.82 -20.41 -8.02
N PHE A 533 26.92 -20.01 -8.92
CA PHE A 533 25.85 -20.86 -9.44
C PHE A 533 26.06 -21.31 -10.88
N GLY A 534 27.01 -20.69 -11.60
CA GLY A 534 27.18 -20.88 -13.03
C GLY A 534 26.26 -19.99 -13.88
N MET A 535 26.57 -19.92 -15.18
CA MET A 535 25.82 -19.10 -16.14
C MET A 535 24.37 -19.59 -16.34
N ASN A 536 24.15 -20.91 -16.26
CA ASN A 536 22.85 -21.51 -16.50
C ASN A 536 22.08 -21.72 -15.19
N HIS A 537 21.87 -20.64 -14.44
CA HIS A 537 21.13 -20.66 -13.18
C HIS A 537 19.96 -19.66 -13.21
N PRO A 538 18.81 -19.95 -12.55
CA PRO A 538 17.66 -19.05 -12.52
C PRO A 538 17.96 -17.67 -11.93
N TRP A 539 18.93 -17.57 -11.01
CA TRP A 539 19.39 -16.30 -10.43
C TRP A 539 20.19 -15.46 -11.42
N THR A 540 21.05 -16.08 -12.22
CA THR A 540 21.76 -15.41 -13.30
C THR A 540 20.77 -14.80 -14.29
N ALA A 541 19.71 -15.54 -14.64
CA ALA A 541 18.62 -15.03 -15.47
C ALA A 541 17.87 -13.87 -14.81
N GLN A 542 17.60 -13.93 -13.50
CA GLN A 542 16.93 -12.85 -12.79
C GLN A 542 17.75 -11.55 -12.82
N ILE A 543 19.05 -11.63 -12.51
CA ILE A 543 19.93 -10.45 -12.50
C ILE A 543 20.06 -9.85 -13.90
N LEU A 544 20.17 -10.69 -14.93
CA LEU A 544 20.14 -10.23 -16.32
C LEU A 544 18.84 -9.49 -16.65
N SER A 545 17.69 -9.98 -16.19
CA SER A 545 16.41 -9.27 -16.36
C SER A 545 16.36 -7.95 -15.58
N ASP A 546 16.96 -7.88 -14.40
CA ASP A 546 17.02 -6.64 -13.62
C ASP A 546 17.87 -5.60 -14.38
N ILE A 547 19.02 -5.99 -14.95
CA ILE A 547 19.83 -5.13 -15.83
C ILE A 547 19.00 -4.66 -17.05
N GLY A 548 18.25 -5.57 -17.67
CA GLY A 548 17.33 -5.23 -18.76
C GLY A 548 16.27 -4.20 -18.37
N SER A 549 15.72 -4.30 -17.14
CA SER A 549 14.79 -3.31 -16.58
C SER A 549 15.44 -1.94 -16.46
N VAL A 550 16.66 -1.86 -15.93
CA VAL A 550 17.38 -0.61 -15.77
C VAL A 550 17.60 0.08 -17.13
N HIS A 551 18.07 -0.66 -18.14
CA HIS A 551 18.22 -0.12 -19.50
C HIS A 551 16.88 0.31 -20.12
N SER A 552 15.80 -0.45 -19.90
CA SER A 552 14.46 -0.06 -20.37
C SER A 552 14.00 1.28 -19.75
N ARG A 553 14.25 1.48 -18.45
CA ARG A 553 13.96 2.77 -17.77
C ARG A 553 14.84 3.91 -18.28
N MET A 554 16.08 3.63 -18.66
CA MET A 554 16.98 4.59 -19.33
C MET A 554 16.61 4.86 -20.79
N LYS A 555 15.66 4.11 -21.35
CA LYS A 555 15.25 4.12 -22.78
C LYS A 555 16.30 3.53 -23.73
N ASP A 556 17.23 2.73 -23.20
CA ASP A 556 18.20 1.95 -23.98
C ASP A 556 17.60 0.61 -24.38
N TYR A 557 16.53 0.67 -25.18
CA TYR A 557 15.67 -0.50 -25.48
C TYR A 557 16.42 -1.65 -26.17
N ASN A 558 17.45 -1.36 -26.97
CA ASN A 558 18.26 -2.40 -27.62
C ASN A 558 19.05 -3.24 -26.62
N GLU A 559 19.62 -2.61 -25.58
CA GLU A 559 20.31 -3.34 -24.52
C GLU A 559 19.31 -4.09 -23.64
N ALA A 560 18.16 -3.47 -23.32
CA ALA A 560 17.09 -4.15 -22.60
C ALA A 560 16.67 -5.46 -23.29
N ILE A 561 16.46 -5.44 -24.61
CA ILE A 561 16.16 -6.63 -25.42
C ILE A 561 17.28 -7.68 -25.31
N SER A 562 18.54 -7.28 -25.44
CA SER A 562 19.70 -8.17 -25.32
C SER A 562 19.69 -8.92 -23.98
N TYR A 563 19.49 -8.18 -22.88
CA TYR A 563 19.47 -8.75 -21.53
C TYR A 563 18.24 -9.62 -21.25
N TYR A 564 17.04 -9.18 -21.62
CA TYR A 564 15.82 -9.99 -21.49
C TYR A 564 15.89 -11.29 -22.32
N THR A 565 16.48 -11.24 -23.52
CA THR A 565 16.66 -12.43 -24.36
C THR A 565 17.62 -13.43 -23.71
N LYS A 566 18.73 -12.97 -23.13
CA LYS A 566 19.66 -13.83 -22.38
C LYS A 566 18.97 -14.48 -21.17
N ALA A 567 18.23 -13.69 -20.39
CA ALA A 567 17.47 -14.18 -19.24
C ALA A 567 16.43 -15.25 -19.64
N PHE A 568 15.66 -14.98 -20.70
CA PHE A 568 14.67 -15.90 -21.25
C PHE A 568 15.32 -17.23 -21.70
N ASN A 569 16.42 -17.17 -22.46
CA ASN A 569 17.11 -18.37 -22.94
C ASN A 569 17.62 -19.26 -21.80
N ILE A 570 18.19 -18.65 -20.75
CA ILE A 570 18.66 -19.40 -19.57
C ILE A 570 17.49 -20.11 -18.89
N ARG A 571 16.39 -19.38 -18.64
CA ARG A 571 15.21 -19.94 -17.97
C ARG A 571 14.52 -21.03 -18.79
N GLN A 572 14.45 -20.83 -20.11
CA GLN A 572 13.93 -21.84 -21.02
C GLN A 572 14.78 -23.12 -21.01
N GLN A 573 16.11 -23.02 -20.92
CA GLN A 573 16.99 -24.19 -20.82
C GLN A 573 16.83 -24.98 -19.51
N ILE A 574 16.45 -24.32 -18.41
CA ILE A 574 16.36 -24.94 -17.08
C ILE A 574 15.00 -25.58 -16.84
N PHE A 575 13.93 -24.93 -17.29
CA PHE A 575 12.55 -25.26 -16.90
C PHE A 575 11.60 -25.53 -18.09
N ASP A 576 12.13 -25.60 -19.31
CA ASP A 576 11.36 -25.68 -20.55
C ASP A 576 10.24 -24.60 -20.58
N ASN A 577 9.04 -24.95 -21.05
CA ASN A 577 7.87 -24.05 -21.10
C ASN A 577 7.06 -24.01 -19.79
N ALA A 578 7.51 -24.68 -18.72
CA ALA A 578 6.75 -24.83 -17.48
C ALA A 578 6.94 -23.67 -16.48
N ASP A 579 7.95 -22.82 -16.68
CA ASP A 579 8.26 -21.73 -15.73
C ASP A 579 7.29 -20.55 -15.82
N VAL A 580 6.87 -20.07 -14.66
CA VAL A 580 6.10 -18.84 -14.48
C VAL A 580 6.86 -17.61 -14.95
N TYR A 581 8.19 -17.59 -14.82
CA TYR A 581 9.00 -16.41 -15.15
C TYR A 581 9.18 -16.22 -16.67
N ASN A 582 9.02 -17.26 -17.48
CA ASN A 582 9.10 -17.15 -18.94
C ASN A 582 8.07 -16.17 -19.50
N GLU A 583 6.85 -16.18 -18.96
CA GLU A 583 5.80 -15.22 -19.31
C GLU A 583 6.20 -13.78 -19.02
N ILE A 584 6.88 -13.53 -17.90
CA ILE A 584 7.31 -12.19 -17.50
C ILE A 584 8.34 -11.65 -18.50
N TYR A 585 9.32 -12.47 -18.90
CA TYR A 585 10.33 -12.06 -19.88
C TYR A 585 9.72 -11.83 -21.27
N LEU A 586 8.78 -12.67 -21.69
CA LEU A 586 8.04 -12.49 -22.94
C LEU A 586 7.24 -11.17 -22.92
N CYS A 587 6.57 -10.86 -21.81
CA CYS A 587 5.89 -9.56 -21.64
C CYS A 587 6.87 -8.39 -21.70
N HIS A 588 8.01 -8.45 -21.02
CA HIS A 588 9.02 -7.37 -21.08
C HIS A 588 9.56 -7.17 -22.50
N LEU A 589 9.82 -8.26 -23.24
CA LEU A 589 10.22 -8.19 -24.65
C LEU A 589 9.10 -7.56 -25.49
N GLY A 590 7.85 -8.00 -25.32
CA GLY A 590 6.69 -7.45 -26.01
C GLY A 590 6.51 -5.94 -25.78
N GLU A 591 6.60 -5.50 -24.52
CA GLU A 591 6.53 -4.08 -24.13
C GLU A 591 7.69 -3.28 -24.75
N THR A 592 8.90 -3.83 -24.77
CA THR A 592 10.08 -3.14 -25.31
C THR A 592 9.97 -2.97 -26.82
N TYR A 593 9.53 -3.99 -27.55
CA TYR A 593 9.31 -3.90 -29.00
C TYR A 593 8.12 -3.00 -29.38
N GLU A 594 7.08 -2.95 -28.54
CA GLU A 594 5.96 -2.03 -28.74
C GLU A 594 6.43 -0.57 -28.65
N VAL A 595 7.27 -0.23 -27.67
CA VAL A 595 7.84 1.11 -27.51
C VAL A 595 8.76 1.48 -28.67
N LEU A 596 9.51 0.51 -29.23
CA LEU A 596 10.30 0.70 -30.45
C LEU A 596 9.47 0.84 -31.73
N GLY A 597 8.15 0.60 -31.66
CA GLY A 597 7.23 0.70 -32.78
C GLY A 597 7.13 -0.57 -33.64
N ASP A 598 7.83 -1.66 -33.28
CA ASP A 598 7.70 -2.94 -33.96
C ASP A 598 6.53 -3.74 -33.38
N LYS A 599 5.32 -3.28 -33.71
CA LYS A 599 4.07 -3.90 -33.25
C LYS A 599 3.95 -5.37 -33.63
N ARG A 600 4.55 -5.78 -34.75
CA ARG A 600 4.49 -7.17 -35.23
C ARG A 600 5.27 -8.08 -34.29
N VAL A 601 6.50 -7.71 -33.94
CA VAL A 601 7.33 -8.50 -33.03
C VAL A 601 6.76 -8.45 -31.61
N ALA A 602 6.25 -7.28 -31.18
CA ALA A 602 5.57 -7.15 -29.89
C ALA A 602 4.37 -8.10 -29.76
N LEU A 603 3.52 -8.16 -30.79
CA LEU A 603 2.36 -9.05 -30.83
C LEU A 603 2.77 -10.52 -30.69
N GLN A 604 3.83 -10.96 -31.40
CA GLN A 604 4.33 -12.34 -31.30
C GLN A 604 4.71 -12.72 -29.86
N TYR A 605 5.45 -11.84 -29.16
CA TYR A 605 5.82 -12.09 -27.77
C TYR A 605 4.62 -12.11 -26.82
N PHE A 606 3.63 -11.23 -27.00
CA PHE A 606 2.43 -11.25 -26.19
C PHE A 606 1.53 -12.46 -26.49
N GLU A 607 1.48 -12.95 -27.72
CA GLU A 607 0.77 -14.19 -28.08
C GLU A 607 1.41 -15.41 -27.42
N GLU A 608 2.75 -15.49 -27.41
CA GLU A 608 3.48 -16.55 -26.72
C GLU A 608 3.29 -16.49 -25.21
N ALA A 609 3.35 -15.28 -24.62
CA ALA A 609 3.07 -15.06 -23.21
C ALA A 609 1.63 -15.47 -22.84
N TRP A 610 0.66 -15.10 -23.68
CA TRP A 610 -0.75 -15.43 -23.48
C TRP A 610 -0.96 -16.94 -23.54
N LYS A 611 -0.41 -17.61 -24.57
CA LYS A 611 -0.50 -19.07 -24.71
C LYS A 611 0.08 -19.80 -23.49
N SER A 612 1.23 -19.34 -22.98
CA SER A 612 1.82 -19.89 -21.74
C SER A 612 0.94 -19.64 -20.52
N SER A 613 0.44 -18.43 -20.34
CA SER A 613 -0.39 -18.06 -19.18
C SER A 613 -1.74 -18.78 -19.18
N SER A 614 -2.38 -18.90 -20.35
CA SER A 614 -3.64 -19.63 -20.54
C SER A 614 -3.50 -21.12 -20.26
N ALA A 615 -2.43 -21.75 -20.73
CA ALA A 615 -2.19 -23.18 -20.47
C ALA A 615 -1.99 -23.48 -18.98
N ARG A 616 -1.40 -22.55 -18.22
CA ARG A 616 -1.09 -22.74 -16.80
C ARG A 616 -2.20 -22.32 -15.86
N ARG A 617 -2.81 -21.15 -16.09
CA ARG A 617 -3.73 -20.50 -15.13
C ARG A 617 -5.17 -20.42 -15.63
N GLY A 618 -5.42 -20.81 -16.88
CA GLY A 618 -6.71 -20.67 -17.53
C GLY A 618 -7.00 -19.25 -17.99
N GLU A 619 -7.99 -19.14 -18.89
CA GLU A 619 -8.39 -17.87 -19.53
C GLU A 619 -8.96 -16.83 -18.58
N GLN A 620 -9.52 -17.25 -17.44
CA GLN A 620 -10.18 -16.35 -16.48
C GLN A 620 -9.24 -15.75 -15.43
N HIS A 621 -7.96 -16.16 -15.41
CA HIS A 621 -7.00 -15.60 -14.48
C HIS A 621 -6.66 -14.14 -14.83
N GLU A 622 -6.49 -13.28 -13.82
CA GLU A 622 -6.33 -11.83 -14.01
C GLU A 622 -5.13 -11.48 -14.92
N ILE A 623 -4.00 -12.15 -14.72
CA ILE A 623 -2.78 -11.93 -15.53
C ILE A 623 -3.01 -12.37 -16.98
N THR A 624 -3.58 -13.56 -17.20
CA THR A 624 -3.92 -14.07 -18.53
C THR A 624 -4.85 -13.10 -19.26
N SER A 625 -5.84 -12.55 -18.55
CA SER A 625 -6.78 -11.55 -19.09
C SER A 625 -6.08 -10.24 -19.49
N LYS A 626 -5.08 -9.80 -18.70
CA LYS A 626 -4.27 -8.61 -19.02
C LYS A 626 -3.46 -8.82 -20.30
N ILE A 627 -2.76 -9.95 -20.43
CA ILE A 627 -1.97 -10.26 -21.62
C ILE A 627 -2.88 -10.42 -22.85
N LYS A 628 -4.03 -11.09 -22.69
CA LYS A 628 -5.04 -11.24 -23.74
C LYS A 628 -5.58 -9.90 -24.25
N ASN A 629 -5.84 -8.95 -23.34
CA ASN A 629 -6.23 -7.59 -23.74
C ASN A 629 -5.11 -6.93 -24.53
N LYS A 630 -3.84 -7.11 -24.12
CA LYS A 630 -2.69 -6.56 -24.83
C LYS A 630 -2.54 -7.12 -26.24
N VAL A 631 -2.72 -8.43 -26.41
CA VAL A 631 -2.77 -9.08 -27.74
C VAL A 631 -3.88 -8.47 -28.59
N ARG A 632 -5.08 -8.27 -28.04
CA ARG A 632 -6.22 -7.66 -28.74
C ARG A 632 -5.95 -6.21 -29.14
N ASP A 633 -5.24 -5.44 -28.31
CA ASP A 633 -4.96 -4.03 -28.57
C ASP A 633 -3.88 -3.84 -29.66
N LEU A 634 -3.03 -4.86 -29.88
CA LEU A 634 -1.97 -4.87 -30.89
C LEU A 634 -2.35 -5.59 -32.19
N SER A 635 -3.42 -6.38 -32.18
CA SER A 635 -4.04 -7.04 -33.36
C SER A 635 -4.89 -6.05 -34.15
#